data_AF-A0A7G5GUZ7-F1
#
_entry.id   AF-A0A7G5GUZ7-F1
#
_cell.length_a   1.000
_cell.length_b   1.000
_cell.length_c   1.000
_cell.angle_alpha   90.00
_cell.angle_beta   90.00
_cell.angle_gamma   90.00
#
_symmetry.space_group_name_H-M   'P 1'
#
loop_
_entity.id
_entity.type
_entity.pdbx_description
1 polymer ?
#
loop_
_entity_poly.entity_id
_entity_poly.type
_entity_poly.pdbx_seq_one_letter_code
_entity_poly.pdbx_strand_id
1 'polypeptide(L)'
;MYTLMTQVTAQNAHIQSLTLCDDVSDIDYAFARLEGLFQQVLFINPGNSRLLQAWVILDQQARPNLRQLTANSTGVISRKRTFISLQEKISHAVALL
;
A
#
# COMPACT_ATOMS: atom_id res chain seq x y z
N MET A 1 4.34 19.65 4.61
CA MET A 1 4.97 18.31 4.69
C MET A 1 4.46 17.50 5.88
N TYR A 2 4.40 18.06 7.10
CA TYR A 2 3.85 17.37 8.30
C TYR A 2 2.45 16.77 8.08
N THR A 3 1.51 17.55 7.53
CA THR A 3 0.12 17.09 7.30
C THR A 3 0.01 15.93 6.30
N LEU A 4 0.87 15.89 5.29
CA LEU A 4 0.87 14.86 4.25
C LEU A 4 1.43 13.54 4.79
N MET A 5 2.50 13.62 5.59
CA MET A 5 3.05 12.45 6.27
C MET A 5 2.05 11.85 7.26
N THR A 6 1.33 12.69 8.02
CA THR A 6 0.24 12.22 8.89
C THR A 6 -0.86 11.50 8.10
N GLN A 7 -1.22 12.01 6.91
CA GLN A 7 -2.19 11.34 6.04
C GLN A 7 -1.68 10.00 5.51
N VAL A 8 -0.39 9.89 5.16
CA VAL A 8 0.22 8.61 4.76
C VAL A 8 0.16 7.59 5.91
N THR A 9 0.55 8.00 7.13
CA THR A 9 0.50 7.12 8.30
C THR A 9 -0.93 6.70 8.65
N ALA A 10 -1.89 7.63 8.58
CA ALA A 10 -3.31 7.32 8.81
C ALA A 10 -3.87 6.37 7.76
N GLN A 11 -3.53 6.56 6.48
CA GLN A 11 -3.95 5.67 5.40
C GLN A 11 -3.34 4.27 5.56
N ASN A 12 -2.08 4.18 5.96
CA ASN A 12 -1.46 2.89 6.31
C ASN A 12 -2.23 2.20 7.44
N ALA A 13 -2.51 2.90 8.54
CA ALA A 13 -3.26 2.33 9.66
C ALA A 13 -4.64 1.82 9.23
N HIS A 14 -5.34 2.55 8.36
CA HIS A 14 -6.59 2.07 7.77
C HIS A 14 -6.39 0.78 6.97
N ILE A 15 -5.38 0.71 6.08
CA ILE A 15 -5.06 -0.52 5.34
C ILE A 15 -4.71 -1.68 6.26
N GLN A 16 -4.00 -1.44 7.38
CA GLN A 16 -3.69 -2.48 8.37
C GLN A 16 -4.93 -2.97 9.14
N SER A 17 -5.98 -2.15 9.22
CA SER A 17 -7.26 -2.54 9.85
C SER A 17 -8.16 -3.38 8.94
N LEU A 18 -7.90 -3.37 7.63
CA LEU A 18 -8.66 -4.17 6.67
C LEU A 18 -8.42 -5.67 6.88
N THR A 19 -9.43 -6.46 6.56
CA THR A 19 -9.44 -7.91 6.64
C THR A 19 -9.66 -8.54 5.27
N LEU A 20 -9.32 -9.83 5.14
CA LEU A 20 -9.59 -10.60 3.92
C LEU A 20 -11.09 -10.74 3.59
N CYS A 21 -11.96 -10.52 4.59
CA CYS A 21 -13.40 -10.57 4.44
C CYS A 21 -13.98 -9.28 3.83
N ASP A 22 -13.20 -8.20 3.81
CA ASP A 22 -13.61 -6.94 3.19
C ASP A 22 -13.65 -7.09 1.66
N ASP A 23 -14.41 -6.23 1.00
CA ASP A 23 -14.47 -6.22 -0.45
C ASP A 23 -13.07 -5.92 -1.01
N VAL A 24 -12.66 -6.65 -2.04
CA VAL A 24 -11.39 -6.37 -2.73
C VAL A 24 -11.41 -4.97 -3.31
N SER A 25 -12.58 -4.44 -3.68
CA SER A 25 -12.75 -3.05 -4.09
C SER A 25 -12.39 -2.05 -3.00
N ASP A 26 -12.67 -2.34 -1.72
CA ASP A 26 -12.29 -1.47 -0.61
C ASP A 26 -10.77 -1.46 -0.41
N ILE A 27 -10.13 -2.63 -0.53
CA ILE A 27 -8.67 -2.77 -0.47
C ILE A 27 -8.00 -2.02 -1.63
N ASP A 28 -8.54 -2.15 -2.84
CA ASP A 28 -8.05 -1.46 -4.04
C ASP A 28 -8.17 0.06 -3.90
N TYR A 29 -9.32 0.56 -3.42
CA TYR A 29 -9.52 1.98 -3.16
C TYR A 29 -8.56 2.51 -2.09
N ALA A 30 -8.40 1.77 -0.98
CA ALA A 30 -7.50 2.16 0.09
C ALA A 30 -6.03 2.21 -0.40
N PHE A 31 -5.64 1.26 -1.24
CA PHE A 31 -4.32 1.25 -1.87
C PHE A 31 -4.14 2.43 -2.83
N ALA A 32 -5.07 2.67 -3.75
CA ALA A 32 -5.00 3.78 -4.70
C ALA A 32 -4.88 5.14 -3.99
N ARG A 33 -5.59 5.32 -2.86
CA ARG A 33 -5.46 6.52 -2.03
C ARG A 33 -4.06 6.66 -1.43
N LEU A 34 -3.45 5.57 -0.96
CA LEU A 34 -2.06 5.59 -0.48
C LEU A 34 -1.09 5.97 -1.60
N GLU A 35 -1.27 5.42 -2.80
CA GLU A 35 -0.45 5.77 -3.96
C GLU A 35 -0.52 7.26 -4.29
N GLY A 36 -1.72 7.82 -4.32
CA GLY A 36 -1.91 9.26 -4.55
C GLY A 36 -1.21 10.13 -3.51
N LEU A 37 -1.20 9.72 -2.23
CA LEU A 37 -0.45 10.41 -1.19
C LEU A 37 1.06 10.32 -1.42
N PHE A 38 1.58 9.15 -1.76
CA PHE A 38 2.99 8.97 -2.09
C PHE A 38 3.44 9.81 -3.28
N GLN A 39 2.63 9.88 -4.34
CA GLN A 39 2.89 10.74 -5.49
C GLN A 39 2.97 12.21 -5.10
N GLN A 40 2.08 12.67 -4.21
CA GLN A 40 2.13 14.05 -3.70
C GLN A 40 3.40 14.30 -2.87
N VAL A 41 3.82 13.35 -2.02
CA VAL A 41 5.05 13.50 -1.24
C VAL A 41 6.29 13.50 -2.16
N LEU A 42 6.34 12.62 -3.17
CA LEU A 42 7.38 12.60 -4.19
C LEU A 42 7.45 13.90 -4.98
N PHE A 43 6.30 14.48 -5.35
CA PHE A 43 6.24 15.75 -6.08
C PHE A 43 6.85 16.90 -5.27
N ILE A 44 6.64 16.90 -3.95
CA ILE A 44 7.21 17.91 -3.03
C ILE A 44 8.71 17.68 -2.81
N ASN A 45 9.16 16.42 -2.77
CA ASN A 45 10.54 16.04 -2.46
C ASN A 45 11.10 15.01 -3.46
N PRO A 46 11.30 15.39 -4.73
CA PRO A 46 11.69 14.45 -5.79
C PRO A 46 13.11 13.90 -5.62
N GLY A 47 13.99 14.61 -4.89
CA GLY A 47 15.36 14.20 -4.63
C GLY A 47 15.55 13.26 -3.44
N ASN A 48 14.48 12.91 -2.72
CA ASN A 48 14.59 12.05 -1.55
C ASN A 48 14.66 10.56 -1.96
N SER A 49 15.83 9.96 -1.81
CA SER A 49 16.08 8.56 -2.17
C SER A 49 15.25 7.56 -1.37
N ARG A 50 14.89 7.86 -0.12
CA ARG A 50 14.02 7.01 0.70
C ARG A 50 12.58 7.01 0.19
N LEU A 51 12.08 8.17 -0.23
CA LEU A 51 10.76 8.30 -0.85
C LEU A 51 10.69 7.51 -2.17
N LEU A 52 11.75 7.60 -2.99
CA LEU A 52 11.85 6.82 -4.23
C LEU A 52 11.91 5.32 -3.94
N GLN A 53 12.69 4.89 -2.95
CA GLN A 53 12.76 3.48 -2.54
C GLN A 53 11.40 2.95 -2.04
N ALA A 54 10.71 3.73 -1.21
CA ALA A 54 9.41 3.39 -0.69
C ALA A 54 8.34 3.31 -1.82
N TRP A 55 8.41 4.20 -2.80
CA TRP A 55 7.58 4.13 -4.01
C TRP A 55 7.85 2.87 -4.83
N VAL A 56 9.12 2.49 -5.02
CA VAL A 56 9.49 1.26 -5.72
C VAL A 56 8.92 0.02 -5.01
N ILE A 57 8.93 -0.01 -3.68
CA ILE A 57 8.33 -1.11 -2.91
C ILE A 57 6.81 -1.17 -3.15
N LEU A 58 6.11 -0.02 -3.12
CA LEU A 58 4.68 0.01 -3.41
C LEU A 58 4.37 -0.47 -4.83
N ASP A 59 5.05 0.07 -5.83
CA ASP A 59 4.72 -0.19 -7.23
C ASP A 59 5.17 -1.59 -7.70
N GLN A 60 6.38 -2.02 -7.33
CA GLN A 60 6.94 -3.29 -7.80
C GLN A 60 6.64 -4.47 -6.90
N GLN A 61 6.34 -4.25 -5.61
CA GLN A 61 6.13 -5.35 -4.68
C GLN A 61 4.69 -5.41 -4.16
N ALA A 62 4.07 -4.29 -3.79
CA ALA A 62 2.72 -4.29 -3.23
C ALA A 62 1.65 -4.40 -4.33
N ARG A 63 1.75 -3.62 -5.41
CA ARG A 63 0.77 -3.63 -6.52
C ARG A 63 0.57 -5.02 -7.15
N PRO A 64 1.59 -5.86 -7.36
CA PRO A 64 1.38 -7.23 -7.85
C PRO A 64 0.53 -8.09 -6.92
N ASN A 65 0.71 -7.96 -5.60
CA ASN A 65 -0.11 -8.68 -4.62
C ASN A 65 -1.58 -8.24 -4.72
N LEU A 66 -1.83 -6.94 -4.86
CA LEU A 66 -3.18 -6.41 -5.05
C LEU A 66 -3.82 -6.97 -6.33
N ARG A 67 -3.09 -6.96 -7.46
CA ARG A 67 -3.55 -7.57 -8.72
C ARG A 67 -3.88 -9.06 -8.57
N GLN A 68 -3.10 -9.79 -7.77
CA GLN A 68 -3.36 -11.19 -7.49
C GLN A 68 -4.60 -11.41 -6.59
N LEU A 69 -4.90 -10.48 -5.69
CA LEU A 69 -6.16 -10.50 -4.92
C LEU A 69 -7.36 -10.22 -5.82
N THR A 70 -7.27 -9.24 -6.73
CA THR A 70 -8.35 -8.89 -7.67
C THR A 70 -8.59 -9.97 -8.74
N ALA A 71 -7.54 -10.69 -9.15
CA ALA A 71 -7.62 -11.70 -10.21
C ALA A 71 -8.26 -13.04 -9.79
N ASN A 72 -9.01 -13.09 -8.67
CA ASN A 72 -9.59 -14.31 -8.12
C ASN A 72 -8.56 -15.43 -7.92
N SER A 73 -7.60 -15.19 -7.02
CA SER A 73 -6.62 -16.21 -6.62
C SER A 73 -7.29 -17.47 -6.10
N THR A 74 -6.78 -18.62 -6.56
CA THR A 74 -7.31 -19.95 -6.24
C THR A 74 -6.96 -20.33 -4.79
N GLY A 75 -8.01 -20.39 -3.95
CA GLY A 75 -7.96 -20.89 -2.57
C GLY A 75 -7.81 -19.82 -1.49
N VAL A 76 -8.60 -19.96 -0.42
CA VAL A 76 -8.65 -19.03 0.73
C VAL A 76 -7.26 -18.83 1.38
N ILE A 77 -6.45 -19.89 1.47
CA ILE A 77 -5.10 -19.84 2.07
C ILE A 77 -4.16 -18.96 1.23
N SER A 78 -4.16 -19.16 -0.08
CA SER A 78 -3.34 -18.37 -1.01
C SER A 78 -3.73 -16.90 -0.95
N ARG A 79 -5.03 -16.60 -0.98
CA ARG A 79 -5.56 -15.25 -0.88
C ARG A 79 -5.17 -14.57 0.43
N LYS A 80 -5.28 -15.28 1.56
CA LYS A 80 -4.85 -14.79 2.88
C LYS A 80 -3.35 -14.44 2.90
N ARG A 81 -2.51 -15.32 2.34
CA ARG A 81 -1.05 -15.08 2.27
C ARG A 81 -0.73 -13.85 1.41
N THR A 82 -1.38 -13.72 0.25
CA THR A 82 -1.21 -12.55 -0.62
C THR A 82 -1.63 -11.26 0.07
N PHE A 83 -2.74 -11.28 0.82
CA PHE A 83 -3.21 -10.12 1.59
C PHE A 83 -2.27 -9.71 2.71
N ILE A 84 -1.80 -10.67 3.53
CA ILE A 84 -0.81 -10.38 4.57
C ILE A 84 0.46 -9.79 3.95
N SER A 85 0.97 -10.40 2.89
CA SER A 85 2.15 -9.91 2.20
C SER A 85 1.94 -8.52 1.58
N LEU A 86 0.72 -8.19 1.13
CA LEU A 86 0.37 -6.84 0.67
C LEU A 86 0.48 -5.83 1.82
N GLN A 87 -0.15 -6.11 2.96
CA GLN A 87 -0.14 -5.25 4.14
C GLN A 87 1.27 -5.03 4.69
N GLU A 88 2.11 -6.08 4.73
CA GLU A 88 3.50 -6.00 5.17
C GLU A 88 4.33 -5.07 4.27
N LYS A 89 4.23 -5.22 2.95
CA LYS A 89 4.97 -4.39 1.98
C LYS A 89 4.55 -2.92 2.05
N ILE A 90 3.26 -2.67 2.23
CA ILE A 90 2.72 -1.31 2.42
C ILE A 90 3.28 -0.70 3.72
N SER A 91 3.20 -1.45 4.83
CA SER A 91 3.72 -0.98 6.12
C SER A 91 5.21 -0.69 6.07
N HIS A 92 5.97 -1.56 5.41
CA HIS A 92 7.42 -1.37 5.21
C HIS A 92 7.73 -0.13 4.38
N ALA A 93 7.01 0.10 3.26
CA ALA A 93 7.20 1.30 2.46
C ALA A 93 6.92 2.58 3.26
N VAL A 94 5.86 2.58 4.06
CA VAL A 94 5.49 3.74 4.90
C VAL A 94 6.53 3.99 6.00
N ALA A 95 7.14 2.96 6.57
CA ALA A 95 8.18 3.07 7.59
C ALA A 95 9.51 3.66 7.10
N LEU A 96 9.72 3.74 5.77
CA LEU A 96 10.92 4.35 5.18
C LEU A 96 10.82 5.88 5.05
N LEU A 97 9.61 6.44 5.22
CA LEU A 97 9.34 7.87 5.07
C LEU A 97 9.58 8.64 6.37
#